data_AF-A0A1I8MFP1-F1
#
_entry.id   AF-A0A1I8MFP1-F1
#
_cell.length_a   1.000
_cell.length_b   1.000
_cell.length_c   1.000
_cell.angle_alpha   90.00
_cell.angle_beta   90.00
_cell.angle_gamma   90.00
#
_symmetry.space_group_name_H-M   'P 1'
#
loop_
_entity.id
_entity.type
_entity.pdbx_description
1 polymer ?
#
loop_
_entity_poly.entity_id
_entity_poly.type
_entity_poly.pdbx_seq_one_letter_code
_entity_poly.pdbx_strand_id
1 'polypeptide(L)'
;MKETKKNPKTKQLKKYLCCAVFTLAILLPIILYKIALAPPPFDPMAPCIFCQIASHTKGAEIEVETDEYVIFKDIKPASTHHYLAVPKRHVESLKTMTKDDIPLVNDLEKAMKEFFISKGIDIEDALFGFHMPPCISVHHLHLHGIAPRSAMGFMNSFVFKPHTPWFKLVEDARKYLENK
;
A
#
# COMPACT_ATOMS: atom_id res chain seq x y z
N MET A 1 -46.98 26.18 43.80
CA MET A 1 -45.87 25.44 43.17
C MET A 1 -45.44 26.22 41.92
N LYS A 2 -44.26 26.86 41.91
CA LYS A 2 -43.77 27.62 40.74
C LYS A 2 -43.04 26.68 39.78
N GLU A 3 -43.61 26.39 38.63
CA GLU A 3 -42.90 25.75 37.52
C GLU A 3 -41.94 26.75 36.88
N THR A 4 -40.64 26.55 37.08
CA THR A 4 -39.60 27.29 36.37
C THR A 4 -39.55 26.85 34.90
N LYS A 5 -40.10 27.67 33.98
CA LYS A 5 -39.98 27.46 32.52
C LYS A 5 -38.50 27.49 32.12
N LYS A 6 -37.94 26.32 31.76
CA LYS A 6 -36.53 26.21 31.34
C LYS A 6 -36.28 26.98 30.04
N ASN A 7 -35.23 27.80 30.04
CA ASN A 7 -34.84 28.69 28.94
C ASN A 7 -34.52 27.87 27.66
N PRO A 8 -35.16 28.16 26.51
CA PRO A 8 -34.97 27.40 25.26
C PRO A 8 -33.52 27.35 24.77
N LYS A 9 -32.71 28.38 25.04
CA LYS A 9 -31.27 28.37 24.72
C LYS A 9 -30.50 27.30 25.50
N THR A 10 -30.88 27.05 26.75
CA THR A 10 -30.26 26.00 27.59
C THR A 10 -30.63 24.58 27.17
N LYS A 11 -31.84 24.39 26.62
CA LYS A 11 -32.27 23.08 26.09
C LYS A 11 -31.55 22.74 24.79
N GLN A 12 -31.33 23.73 23.93
CA GLN A 12 -30.58 23.56 22.69
C GLN A 12 -29.09 23.32 22.95
N LEU A 13 -28.48 24.08 23.87
CA LEU A 13 -27.09 23.88 24.28
C LEU A 13 -26.84 22.48 24.85
N LYS A 14 -27.75 21.98 25.71
CA LYS A 14 -27.68 20.60 26.23
C LYS A 14 -27.80 19.55 25.14
N LYS A 15 -28.60 19.79 24.10
CA LYS A 15 -28.73 18.87 22.95
C LYS A 15 -27.43 18.80 22.14
N TYR A 16 -26.80 19.94 21.84
CA TYR A 16 -25.52 19.97 21.14
C TYR A 16 -24.39 19.37 21.96
N LEU A 17 -24.36 19.63 23.27
CA LEU A 17 -23.38 19.04 24.17
C LEU A 17 -23.52 17.51 24.22
N CYS A 18 -24.75 17.00 24.27
CA CYS A 18 -25.00 15.56 24.25
C CYS A 18 -24.58 14.91 22.92
N CYS A 19 -24.90 15.53 21.78
CA CYS A 19 -24.45 15.05 20.47
C CYS A 19 -22.92 15.08 20.33
N ALA A 20 -22.25 16.14 20.78
CA ALA A 20 -20.80 16.27 20.72
C ALA A 20 -20.09 15.25 21.64
N VAL A 21 -20.65 14.96 22.81
CA VAL A 21 -20.13 13.92 23.71
C VAL A 21 -20.35 12.53 23.10
N PHE A 22 -21.48 12.28 22.43
CA PHE A 22 -21.73 11.01 21.74
C PHE A 22 -20.81 10.80 20.53
N THR A 23 -20.55 11.84 19.74
CA THR A 23 -19.61 11.76 18.61
C THR A 23 -18.18 11.63 19.09
N LEU A 24 -17.74 12.37 20.12
CA LEU A 24 -16.43 12.13 20.73
C LEU A 24 -16.33 10.73 21.34
N ALA A 25 -17.36 10.24 22.05
CA ALA A 25 -17.31 8.92 22.68
C ALA A 25 -17.27 7.76 21.69
N ILE A 26 -17.71 7.96 20.44
CA ILE A 26 -17.60 6.96 19.37
C ILE A 26 -16.31 7.16 18.55
N LEU A 27 -15.98 8.41 18.20
CA LEU A 27 -14.80 8.71 17.37
C LEU A 27 -13.50 8.57 18.15
N LEU A 28 -13.46 8.96 19.42
CA LEU A 28 -12.25 8.90 20.25
C LEU A 28 -11.72 7.48 20.42
N PRO A 29 -12.51 6.45 20.78
CA PRO A 29 -11.99 5.07 20.82
C PRO A 29 -11.62 4.55 19.43
N ILE A 30 -12.29 4.97 18.35
CA ILE A 30 -11.89 4.62 16.98
C ILE A 30 -10.54 5.27 16.62
N ILE A 31 -10.35 6.54 16.97
CA ILE A 31 -9.11 7.29 16.77
C ILE A 31 -7.99 6.68 17.62
N LEU A 32 -8.24 6.39 18.89
CA LEU A 32 -7.28 5.75 19.79
C LEU A 32 -6.94 4.33 19.32
N TYR A 33 -7.92 3.56 18.82
CA TYR A 33 -7.68 2.24 18.23
C TYR A 33 -6.85 2.34 16.95
N LYS A 34 -7.09 3.34 16.09
CA LYS A 34 -6.26 3.61 14.91
C LYS A 34 -4.86 4.10 15.26
N ILE A 35 -4.69 4.86 16.34
CA ILE A 35 -3.36 5.27 16.84
C ILE A 35 -2.63 4.06 17.44
N ALA A 36 -3.32 3.24 18.23
CA ALA A 36 -2.75 2.03 18.82
C ALA A 36 -2.38 0.96 17.76
N LEU A 37 -3.09 0.94 16.63
CA LEU A 37 -2.78 0.09 15.47
C LEU A 37 -2.01 0.81 14.37
N ALA A 38 -1.61 2.06 14.58
CA ALA A 38 -0.73 2.72 13.63
C ALA A 38 0.56 1.89 13.61
N PRO A 39 1.08 1.54 12.41
CA PRO A 39 2.37 0.87 12.35
C PRO A 39 3.38 1.75 13.09
N PRO A 40 4.35 1.14 13.81
CA PRO A 40 5.39 1.91 14.48
C PRO A 40 6.03 2.86 13.47
N PRO A 41 6.46 4.07 13.91
CA PRO A 41 7.20 4.97 13.05
C PRO A 41 8.35 4.21 12.41
N PHE A 42 8.62 4.49 11.13
CA PHE A 42 9.69 3.84 10.38
C PHE A 42 11.01 3.91 11.15
N ASP A 43 11.53 2.74 11.51
CA ASP A 43 12.85 2.59 12.12
C ASP A 43 13.82 2.17 11.01
N PRO A 44 14.72 3.07 10.55
CA PRO A 44 15.69 2.75 9.49
C PRO A 44 16.70 1.68 9.90
N MET A 45 16.81 1.36 11.21
CA MET A 45 17.69 0.32 11.73
C MET A 45 16.99 -1.03 11.89
N ALA A 46 15.66 -1.09 11.76
CA ALA A 46 14.93 -2.33 11.84
C ALA A 46 15.25 -3.23 10.63
N PRO A 47 15.42 -4.55 10.83
CA PRO A 47 15.73 -5.45 9.73
C PRO A 47 14.59 -5.44 8.70
N CYS A 48 14.93 -5.18 7.43
CA CYS A 48 13.96 -5.12 6.35
C CYS A 48 13.32 -6.48 6.10
N ILE A 49 11.98 -6.52 6.23
CA ILE A 49 11.16 -7.71 6.00
C ILE A 49 11.37 -8.35 4.62
N PHE A 50 11.54 -7.53 3.58
CA PHE A 50 11.71 -8.01 2.21
C PHE A 50 13.13 -8.52 1.94
N CYS A 51 14.16 -7.93 2.56
CA CYS A 51 15.50 -8.53 2.62
C CYS A 51 15.47 -9.89 3.33
N GLN A 52 14.70 -10.02 4.40
CA GLN A 52 14.57 -11.29 5.12
C GLN A 52 13.88 -12.37 4.27
N ILE A 53 12.84 -12.00 3.52
CA ILE A 53 12.18 -12.92 2.56
C ILE A 53 13.15 -13.31 1.44
N ALA A 54 13.82 -12.33 0.82
CA ALA A 54 14.78 -12.55 -0.25
C ALA A 54 16.01 -13.40 0.15
N SER A 55 16.33 -13.45 1.45
CA SER A 55 17.41 -14.26 2.03
C SER A 55 16.93 -15.55 2.69
N HIS A 56 15.64 -15.89 2.58
CA HIS A 56 15.02 -17.06 3.21
C HIS A 56 15.11 -17.08 4.74
N THR A 57 15.42 -15.95 5.39
CA THR A 57 15.46 -15.83 6.85
C THR A 57 14.08 -15.62 7.47
N LYS A 58 13.09 -15.19 6.66
CA LYS A 58 11.68 -15.20 7.03
C LYS A 58 10.83 -15.89 5.97
N GLY A 59 9.89 -16.71 6.42
CA GLY A 59 9.04 -17.51 5.54
C GLY A 59 8.12 -16.66 4.65
N ALA A 60 8.25 -16.88 3.34
CA ALA A 60 7.25 -16.63 2.32
C ALA A 60 7.46 -17.70 1.23
N GLU A 61 6.39 -18.17 0.61
CA GLU A 61 6.50 -19.05 -0.55
C GLU A 61 6.98 -18.22 -1.75
N ILE A 62 8.19 -18.53 -2.24
CA ILE A 62 8.78 -17.86 -3.40
C ILE A 62 8.34 -18.60 -4.66
N GLU A 63 7.66 -17.87 -5.54
CA GLU A 63 7.12 -18.37 -6.81
C GLU A 63 8.17 -18.28 -7.93
N VAL A 64 9.02 -17.25 -7.88
CA VAL A 64 10.15 -17.06 -8.81
C VAL A 64 11.34 -16.56 -8.01
N GLU A 65 12.51 -17.15 -8.24
CA GLU A 65 13.77 -16.70 -7.65
C GLU A 65 14.86 -16.62 -8.72
N THR A 66 15.57 -15.50 -8.75
CA THR A 66 16.77 -15.30 -9.56
C THR A 66 17.91 -14.78 -8.67
N ASP A 67 19.08 -14.54 -9.25
CA ASP A 67 20.18 -13.88 -8.52
C ASP A 67 19.86 -12.42 -8.19
N GLU A 68 18.94 -11.78 -8.92
CA GLU A 68 18.66 -10.34 -8.81
C GLU A 68 17.35 -10.01 -8.06
N TYR A 69 16.35 -10.88 -8.12
CA TYR A 69 15.02 -10.62 -7.54
C TYR A 69 14.27 -11.89 -7.14
N VAL A 70 13.21 -11.70 -6.37
CA VAL A 70 12.23 -12.74 -5.98
C VAL A 70 10.81 -12.27 -6.27
N ILE A 71 9.91 -13.22 -6.58
CA ILE A 71 8.46 -12.99 -6.68
C ILE A 71 7.75 -13.85 -5.64
N PHE A 72 6.89 -13.24 -4.85
CA PHE A 72 6.08 -13.94 -3.85
C PHE A 72 4.72 -13.27 -3.69
N LYS A 73 3.77 -14.00 -3.09
CA LYS A 73 2.40 -13.54 -2.90
C LYS A 73 2.30 -12.46 -1.82
N ASP A 74 1.53 -11.40 -2.08
CA ASP A 74 1.22 -10.39 -1.07
C ASP A 74 0.29 -10.99 0.00
N ILE A 75 0.61 -10.74 1.27
CA ILE A 75 -0.17 -11.23 2.43
C ILE A 75 -1.54 -10.53 2.58
N LYS A 76 -1.72 -9.38 1.95
CA LYS A 76 -2.95 -8.57 1.90
C LYS A 76 -3.34 -8.34 0.44
N PRO A 77 -3.85 -9.38 -0.23
CA PRO A 77 -4.15 -9.31 -1.66
C PRO A 77 -5.22 -8.24 -1.96
N ALA A 78 -4.97 -7.42 -2.98
CA ALA A 78 -5.88 -6.37 -3.41
C ALA A 78 -7.00 -6.89 -4.34
N SER A 79 -6.71 -8.00 -5.04
CA SER A 79 -7.57 -8.77 -5.92
C SER A 79 -7.21 -10.27 -5.81
N THR A 80 -7.81 -11.13 -6.64
CA THR A 80 -7.58 -12.59 -6.67
C THR A 80 -6.09 -12.95 -6.73
N HIS A 81 -5.35 -12.24 -7.56
CA HIS A 81 -3.91 -12.34 -7.71
C HIS A 81 -3.28 -11.02 -7.27
N HIS A 82 -2.39 -11.09 -6.29
CA HIS A 82 -1.56 -9.98 -5.85
C HIS A 82 -0.19 -10.53 -5.48
N TYR A 83 0.80 -10.22 -6.30
CA TYR A 83 2.18 -10.66 -6.13
C TYR A 83 3.12 -9.46 -6.11
N LEU A 84 4.26 -9.63 -5.47
CA LEU A 84 5.30 -8.63 -5.32
C LEU A 84 6.57 -9.15 -6.00
N ALA A 85 7.12 -8.40 -6.96
CA ALA A 85 8.48 -8.62 -7.43
C ALA A 85 9.42 -7.67 -6.70
N VAL A 86 10.43 -8.23 -6.04
CA VAL A 86 11.30 -7.54 -5.08
C VAL A 86 12.76 -7.81 -5.44
N PRO A 87 13.60 -6.78 -5.67
CA PRO A 87 15.03 -6.97 -5.88
C PRO A 87 15.69 -7.51 -4.60
N LYS A 88 16.66 -8.42 -4.74
CA LYS A 88 17.46 -8.92 -3.61
C LYS A 88 18.32 -7.80 -3.01
N ARG A 89 18.83 -6.89 -3.85
CA ARG A 89 19.45 -5.63 -3.41
C ARG A 89 18.39 -4.75 -2.73
N HIS A 90 18.72 -4.26 -1.54
CA HIS A 90 17.87 -3.29 -0.86
C HIS A 90 17.89 -1.94 -1.58
N VAL A 91 16.74 -1.54 -2.12
CA VAL A 91 16.48 -0.21 -2.68
C VAL A 91 15.26 0.32 -1.92
N GLU A 92 15.34 1.47 -1.27
CA GLU A 92 14.26 1.89 -0.34
C GLU A 92 12.90 2.04 -1.05
N SER A 93 12.87 2.74 -2.20
CA SER A 93 11.67 2.93 -3.01
C SER A 93 12.01 3.48 -4.39
N LEU A 94 11.00 3.65 -5.26
CA LEU A 94 11.18 4.34 -6.55
C LEU A 94 11.71 5.78 -6.37
N LYS A 95 11.41 6.42 -5.23
CA LYS A 95 11.89 7.78 -4.92
C LYS A 95 13.41 7.86 -4.77
N THR A 96 14.07 6.79 -4.31
CA THR A 96 15.54 6.77 -4.11
C THR A 96 16.31 6.31 -5.36
N MET A 97 15.62 5.79 -6.37
CA MET A 97 16.22 5.34 -7.62
C MET A 97 16.64 6.51 -8.53
N THR A 98 17.54 6.22 -9.45
CA THR A 98 18.06 7.14 -10.48
C THR A 98 17.68 6.65 -11.88
N LYS A 99 18.03 7.42 -12.91
CA LYS A 99 17.84 7.03 -14.32
C LYS A 99 18.55 5.69 -14.65
N ASP A 100 19.69 5.42 -14.03
CA ASP A 100 20.47 4.20 -14.27
C ASP A 100 19.79 2.94 -13.71
N ASP A 101 18.77 3.08 -12.86
CA ASP A 101 17.98 1.97 -12.33
C ASP A 101 16.76 1.60 -13.21
N ILE A 102 16.55 2.26 -14.37
CA ILE A 102 15.48 1.90 -15.32
C ILE A 102 15.54 0.43 -15.78
N PRO A 103 16.72 -0.17 -16.06
CA PRO A 103 16.81 -1.59 -16.39
C PRO A 103 16.16 -2.49 -15.33
N LEU A 104 16.39 -2.22 -14.04
CA LEU A 104 15.76 -2.98 -12.94
C LEU A 104 14.23 -2.88 -12.99
N VAL A 105 13.67 -1.71 -13.28
CA VAL A 105 12.22 -1.53 -13.43
C VAL A 105 11.67 -2.41 -14.57
N ASN A 106 12.38 -2.48 -15.69
CA ASN A 106 11.99 -3.30 -16.84
C ASN A 106 12.10 -4.79 -16.53
N ASP A 107 13.15 -5.21 -15.82
CA ASP A 107 13.35 -6.61 -15.44
C ASP A 107 12.25 -7.10 -14.49
N LEU A 108 11.88 -6.29 -13.48
CA LEU A 108 10.78 -6.61 -12.57
C LEU A 108 9.44 -6.71 -13.31
N GLU A 109 9.16 -5.79 -14.24
CA GLU A 109 7.94 -5.83 -15.05
C GLU A 109 7.88 -7.08 -15.92
N LYS A 110 8.97 -7.35 -16.65
CA LYS A 110 9.08 -8.52 -17.53
C LYS A 110 8.88 -9.80 -16.74
N ALA A 111 9.58 -9.95 -15.62
CA ALA A 111 9.47 -11.13 -14.76
C ALA A 111 8.04 -11.34 -14.24
N MET A 112 7.37 -10.27 -13.79
CA MET A 112 5.99 -10.38 -13.30
C MET A 112 5.00 -10.73 -14.41
N LYS A 113 5.17 -10.16 -15.62
CA LYS A 113 4.34 -10.50 -16.79
C LYS A 113 4.53 -11.96 -17.22
N GLU A 114 5.78 -12.41 -17.32
CA GLU A 114 6.12 -13.81 -17.64
C GLU A 114 5.55 -14.77 -16.58
N PHE A 115 5.66 -14.40 -15.30
CA PHE A 115 5.06 -15.16 -14.21
C PHE A 115 3.53 -15.26 -14.34
N PHE A 116 2.83 -14.15 -14.61
CA PHE A 116 1.37 -14.15 -14.79
C PHE A 116 0.96 -15.02 -15.98
N ILE A 117 1.65 -14.90 -17.12
CA ILE A 117 1.42 -15.74 -18.29
C ILE A 117 1.62 -17.23 -17.95
N SER A 118 2.69 -17.57 -17.22
CA SER A 118 2.98 -18.96 -16.83
C SER A 118 1.91 -19.58 -15.94
N LYS A 119 1.18 -18.76 -15.17
CA LYS A 119 0.07 -19.17 -14.31
C LYS A 119 -1.30 -19.07 -14.99
N GLY A 120 -1.36 -18.67 -16.26
CA GLY A 120 -2.62 -18.45 -16.99
C GLY A 120 -3.44 -17.27 -16.47
N ILE A 121 -2.79 -16.30 -15.83
CA ILE A 121 -3.42 -15.07 -15.33
C ILE A 121 -3.52 -14.07 -16.49
N ASP A 122 -4.71 -13.51 -16.68
CA ASP A 122 -4.95 -12.50 -17.72
C ASP A 122 -4.16 -11.21 -17.43
N ILE A 123 -3.26 -10.86 -18.36
CA ILE A 123 -2.42 -9.67 -18.26
C ILE A 123 -3.13 -8.40 -18.75
N GLU A 124 -4.21 -8.53 -19.53
CA GLU A 124 -4.95 -7.38 -20.07
C GLU A 124 -5.79 -6.71 -18.97
N ASP A 125 -6.30 -7.49 -18.03
CA ASP A 125 -6.92 -7.01 -16.79
C ASP A 125 -5.92 -7.04 -15.61
N ALA A 126 -4.62 -6.93 -15.88
CA ALA A 126 -3.61 -6.79 -14.83
C ALA A 126 -3.17 -5.34 -14.62
N LEU A 127 -2.61 -5.07 -13.45
CA LEU A 127 -2.02 -3.81 -13.08
C LEU A 127 -0.61 -4.06 -12.52
N PHE A 128 0.37 -3.36 -13.08
CA PHE A 128 1.77 -3.41 -12.66
C PHE A 128 2.23 -2.02 -12.24
N GLY A 129 2.70 -1.87 -11.00
CA GLY A 129 3.16 -0.56 -10.54
C GLY A 129 3.75 -0.51 -9.14
N PHE A 130 4.18 0.69 -8.76
CA PHE A 130 4.88 0.98 -7.51
C PHE A 130 4.12 2.02 -6.69
N HIS A 131 4.07 1.80 -5.38
CA HIS A 131 3.70 2.86 -4.45
C HIS A 131 4.81 3.91 -4.30
N MET A 132 4.42 5.17 -4.08
CA MET A 132 5.32 6.30 -3.84
C MET A 132 5.25 6.76 -2.38
N PRO A 133 6.38 7.07 -1.71
CA PRO A 133 6.36 7.69 -0.39
C PRO A 133 5.54 8.99 -0.37
N PRO A 134 4.78 9.28 0.70
CA PRO A 134 4.70 8.54 1.98
C PRO A 134 3.75 7.33 1.98
N CYS A 135 3.21 6.94 0.83
CA CYS A 135 2.20 5.87 0.72
C CYS A 135 2.82 4.49 0.46
N ILE A 136 3.89 4.13 1.18
CA ILE A 136 4.53 2.80 1.12
C ILE A 136 4.37 2.10 2.46
N SER A 137 4.11 0.79 2.44
CA SER A 137 3.98 -0.04 3.65
C SER A 137 5.31 -0.68 4.06
N VAL A 138 6.18 -0.95 3.10
CA VAL A 138 7.53 -1.51 3.29
C VAL A 138 8.52 -0.64 2.53
N HIS A 139 9.57 -0.19 3.23
CA HIS A 139 10.67 0.61 2.67
C HIS A 139 11.69 -0.28 1.96
N HIS A 140 11.22 -1.02 0.96
CA HIS A 140 12.03 -1.79 0.01
C HIS A 140 11.22 -1.83 -1.28
N LEU A 141 11.80 -1.40 -2.39
CA LEU A 141 11.21 -1.39 -3.71
C LEU A 141 10.50 -2.72 -4.00
N HIS A 142 9.23 -2.64 -4.38
CA HIS A 142 8.46 -3.80 -4.78
C HIS A 142 7.48 -3.39 -5.88
N LEU A 143 7.52 -4.14 -6.98
CA LEU A 143 6.53 -4.02 -8.03
C LEU A 143 5.30 -4.84 -7.62
N HIS A 144 4.15 -4.19 -7.54
CA HIS A 144 2.86 -4.88 -7.42
C HIS A 144 2.45 -5.40 -8.79
N GLY A 145 2.16 -6.70 -8.88
CA GLY A 145 1.36 -7.30 -9.95
C GLY A 145 0.00 -7.70 -9.39
N ILE A 146 -1.08 -7.10 -9.91
CA ILE A 146 -2.45 -7.31 -9.41
C ILE A 146 -3.36 -7.69 -10.58
N ALA A 147 -4.11 -8.79 -10.44
CA ALA A 147 -5.11 -9.21 -11.43
C ALA A 147 -6.25 -10.02 -10.76
N PRO A 148 -7.47 -10.02 -11.32
CA PRO A 148 -7.97 -9.03 -12.26
C PRO A 148 -8.12 -7.67 -11.56
N ARG A 149 -7.73 -6.59 -12.24
CA ARG A 149 -7.86 -5.23 -11.76
C ARG A 149 -9.33 -4.86 -11.60
N SER A 150 -10.19 -5.34 -12.51
CA SER A 150 -11.63 -5.14 -12.47
C SER A 150 -12.31 -5.70 -11.20
N ALA A 151 -11.71 -6.69 -10.53
CA ALA A 151 -12.24 -7.29 -9.31
C ALA A 151 -11.80 -6.59 -8.01
N MET A 152 -11.00 -5.52 -8.09
CA MET A 152 -10.60 -4.77 -6.90
C MET A 152 -11.78 -4.05 -6.24
N GLY A 153 -11.95 -4.27 -4.94
CA GLY A 153 -12.91 -3.53 -4.12
C GLY A 153 -12.62 -2.02 -4.10
N PHE A 154 -13.64 -1.21 -3.76
CA PHE A 154 -13.57 0.26 -3.82
C PHE A 154 -12.33 0.88 -3.15
N MET A 155 -11.99 0.43 -1.93
CA MET A 155 -10.83 0.95 -1.18
C MET A 155 -9.50 0.62 -1.89
N ASN A 156 -9.35 -0.62 -2.38
CA ASN A 156 -8.14 -1.04 -3.10
C ASN A 156 -8.03 -0.30 -4.44
N SER A 157 -9.13 -0.15 -5.17
CA SER A 157 -9.19 0.64 -6.40
C SER A 157 -8.75 2.09 -6.21
N PHE A 158 -8.95 2.67 -5.02
CA PHE A 158 -8.41 3.99 -4.68
C PHE A 158 -6.89 3.95 -4.39
N VAL A 159 -6.44 2.96 -3.60
CA VAL A 159 -5.02 2.80 -3.23
C VAL A 159 -4.15 2.56 -4.45
N PHE A 160 -4.58 1.70 -5.38
CA PHE A 160 -3.84 1.32 -6.59
C PHE A 160 -4.26 2.14 -7.82
N LYS A 161 -4.85 3.32 -7.62
CA LYS A 161 -5.33 4.16 -8.72
C LYS A 161 -4.16 4.67 -9.57
N PRO A 162 -4.10 4.35 -10.88
CA PRO A 162 -3.04 4.83 -11.78
C PRO A 162 -2.99 6.33 -11.92
N HIS A 163 -1.84 6.84 -12.35
CA HIS A 163 -1.57 8.25 -12.63
C HIS A 163 -1.83 9.16 -11.41
N THR A 164 -1.61 8.63 -10.21
CA THR A 164 -1.73 9.41 -8.97
C THR A 164 -0.35 9.68 -8.38
N PRO A 165 -0.21 10.69 -7.50
CA PRO A 165 1.06 10.92 -6.81
C PRO A 165 1.54 9.75 -5.94
N TRP A 166 0.64 8.89 -5.48
CA TRP A 166 0.93 7.79 -4.55
C TRP A 166 1.10 6.41 -5.21
N PHE A 167 0.71 6.26 -6.48
CA PHE A 167 0.87 5.00 -7.23
C PHE A 167 1.22 5.27 -8.70
N LYS A 168 2.34 4.72 -9.15
CA LYS A 168 2.85 4.84 -10.53
C LYS A 168 2.79 3.49 -11.23
N LEU A 169 2.15 3.44 -12.39
CA LEU A 169 2.33 2.31 -13.31
C LEU A 169 3.79 2.23 -13.76
N VAL A 170 4.22 1.08 -14.28
CA VAL A 170 5.62 0.91 -14.72
C VAL A 170 6.02 1.95 -15.77
N GLU A 171 5.13 2.31 -16.69
CA GLU A 171 5.36 3.36 -17.69
C GLU A 171 5.57 4.73 -17.05
N ASP A 172 4.78 5.06 -16.02
CA ASP A 172 4.91 6.31 -15.28
C ASP A 172 6.16 6.31 -14.39
N ALA A 173 6.57 5.13 -13.90
CA ALA A 173 7.79 4.93 -13.15
C ALA A 173 9.03 5.16 -14.01
N ARG A 174 9.06 4.60 -15.23
CA ARG A 174 10.12 4.88 -16.23
C ARG A 174 10.23 6.38 -16.52
N LYS A 175 9.12 7.03 -16.91
CA LYS A 175 9.09 8.47 -17.16
C LYS A 175 9.54 9.29 -15.95
N TYR A 176 9.18 8.87 -14.75
CA TYR A 176 9.63 9.52 -13.53
C TYR A 176 11.14 9.44 -13.34
N LEU A 177 11.77 8.30 -13.65
CA LEU A 177 13.23 8.13 -13.58
C LEU A 177 13.98 8.82 -14.73
N GLU A 178 13.39 8.87 -15.93
CA GLU A 178 13.98 9.59 -17.07
C GLU A 178 14.12 11.09 -16.83
N ASN A 179 13.24 11.65 -15.99
CA ASN A 179 13.19 13.08 -15.64
C ASN A 179 13.96 13.42 -14.35
N LYS A 180 14.71 12.47 -13.79
CA LYS A 180 15.64 12.71 -12.68
C LYS A 180 17.04 12.99 -13.20
#